data_AF-E9B1T4-F1
#
_entry.id   AF-E9B1T4-F1
#
_cell.length_a   1.000
_cell.length_b   1.000
_cell.length_c   1.000
_cell.angle_alpha   90.00
_cell.angle_beta   90.00
_cell.angle_gamma   90.00
#
_symmetry.space_group_name_H-M   'P 1'
#
loop_
_entity.id
_entity.type
_entity.pdbx_description
1 polymer ?
#
loop_
_entity_poly.entity_id
_entity_poly.type
_entity_poly.pdbx_seq_one_letter_code
_entity_poly.pdbx_strand_id
1 'polypeptide(L)'
;MLGNLDAATGDALRSFHNALDQAQQSLQRDEERLRATAQLLGDLTLEVDCLKADSAPNSATRQRREALQAEKLKMSHHTRHQREAIAATAAHIQHLKEPRTRLTERADALKADVKTLRRQYGLRAAQVHAFIAQFLQPQNSLENLRCQLAQLQQRRASQAEGLTASKRHLEEQKAELAALIAADRLDAPTDPNGNATAGHGQPLGTKGNQEAAAVSALASDGNGEALNAEDKERAACVPLLSEEDRLSEATRRRSEQVAARKTAETQQAAEQARLEDLRVDLKRQVLLLCQEIEGADAAQQREQKAYHNALNDAASGAGGGVLRQCQRCTCDLFDGFV
;
A
#
# COMPACT_ATOMS: atom_id res chain seq x y z
N MET A 1 -2.67 15.82 27.42
CA MET A 1 -2.05 15.33 28.67
C MET A 1 -0.77 14.52 28.46
N LEU A 2 -0.60 13.77 27.35
CA LEU A 2 0.65 13.04 27.06
C LEU A 2 1.87 13.95 26.80
N GLY A 3 1.70 15.07 26.09
CA GLY A 3 2.83 15.98 25.79
C GLY A 3 3.49 16.65 27.01
N ASN A 4 2.77 16.81 28.13
CA ASN A 4 3.35 17.37 29.35
C ASN A 4 4.19 16.34 30.12
N LEU A 5 3.86 15.04 30.01
CA LEU A 5 4.64 13.95 30.57
C LEU A 5 5.97 13.76 29.83
N ASP A 6 5.97 13.91 28.50
CA ASP A 6 7.18 13.84 27.68
C ASP A 6 8.15 15.00 27.97
N ALA A 7 7.62 16.21 28.21
CA ALA A 7 8.44 17.36 28.57
C ALA A 7 9.08 17.20 29.95
N ALA A 8 8.29 16.82 30.97
CA ALA A 8 8.79 16.64 32.33
C ALA A 8 9.80 15.49 32.44
N THR A 9 9.57 14.38 31.73
CA THR A 9 10.55 13.27 31.66
C THR A 9 11.82 13.67 30.90
N GLY A 10 11.71 14.45 29.82
CA GLY A 10 12.86 15.00 29.11
C GLY A 10 13.71 15.93 29.98
N ASP A 11 13.07 16.78 30.79
CA ASP A 11 13.75 17.69 31.71
C ASP A 11 14.41 16.94 32.87
N ALA A 12 13.75 15.93 33.43
CA ALA A 12 14.34 15.06 34.44
C ALA A 12 15.59 14.34 33.90
N LEU A 13 15.52 13.78 32.68
CA LEU A 13 16.65 13.09 32.05
C LEU A 13 17.83 14.03 31.77
N ARG A 14 17.56 15.28 31.39
CA ARG A 14 18.59 16.32 31.24
C ARG A 14 19.20 16.70 32.58
N SER A 15 18.39 16.86 33.62
CA SER A 15 18.87 17.14 34.98
C SER A 15 19.80 16.02 35.50
N PHE A 16 19.40 14.76 35.35
CA PHE A 16 20.24 13.62 35.72
C PHE A 16 21.54 13.55 34.91
N HIS A 17 21.49 13.92 33.63
CA HIS A 17 22.69 13.98 32.79
C HIS A 17 23.66 15.05 33.29
N ASN A 18 23.16 16.25 33.56
CA ASN A 18 23.95 17.34 34.12
C ASN A 18 24.55 16.95 35.48
N ALA A 19 23.78 16.25 36.33
CA ALA A 19 24.26 15.76 37.63
C ALA A 19 25.36 14.70 37.48
N LEU A 20 25.24 13.78 36.52
CA LEU A 20 26.29 12.81 36.20
C LEU A 20 27.55 13.49 35.68
N ASP A 21 27.43 14.46 34.80
CA ASP A 21 28.57 15.21 34.26
C ASP A 21 29.27 16.00 35.37
N GLN A 22 28.51 16.64 36.25
CA GLN A 22 29.05 17.31 37.44
C GLN A 22 29.76 16.33 38.38
N ALA A 23 29.19 15.13 38.61
CA ALA A 23 29.82 14.09 39.42
C ALA A 23 31.13 13.59 38.79
N GLN A 24 31.19 13.45 37.46
CA GLN A 24 32.41 13.10 36.75
C GLN A 24 33.48 14.20 36.85
N GLN A 25 33.10 15.46 36.69
CA GLN A 25 34.04 16.58 36.87
C GLN A 25 34.54 16.65 38.32
N SER A 26 33.68 16.39 39.31
CA SER A 26 34.10 16.32 40.71
C SER A 26 35.12 15.20 40.93
N LEU A 27 34.87 14.01 40.37
CA LEU A 27 35.79 12.89 40.45
C LEU A 27 37.17 13.23 39.86
N GLN A 28 37.21 13.90 38.71
CA GLN A 28 38.46 14.34 38.09
C GLN A 28 39.25 15.30 38.98
N ARG A 29 38.57 16.26 39.63
CA ARG A 29 39.21 17.17 40.60
C ARG A 29 39.74 16.41 41.83
N ASP A 30 39.03 15.38 42.27
CA ASP A 30 39.47 14.55 43.40
C ASP A 30 40.69 13.69 43.02
N GLU A 31 40.73 13.16 41.80
CA GLU A 31 41.92 12.48 41.27
C GLU A 31 43.14 13.40 41.18
N GLU A 32 42.96 14.64 40.74
CA GLU A 32 44.04 15.64 40.71
C GLU A 32 44.55 15.98 42.10
N ARG A 33 43.64 16.20 43.06
CA ARG A 33 43.99 16.40 44.47
C ARG A 33 44.72 15.19 45.06
N LEU A 34 44.31 13.97 44.71
CA LEU A 34 44.98 12.75 45.12
C LEU A 34 46.40 12.66 44.52
N ARG A 35 46.60 13.05 43.26
CA ARG A 35 47.94 13.10 42.64
C ARG A 35 48.85 14.08 43.38
N ALA A 36 48.35 15.26 43.74
CA ALA A 36 49.11 16.25 44.50
C ALA A 36 49.51 15.74 45.90
N THR A 37 48.60 15.08 46.62
CA THR A 37 48.94 14.49 47.94
C THR A 37 49.92 13.32 47.82
N ALA A 38 49.82 12.53 46.75
CA ALA A 38 50.79 11.46 46.47
C ALA A 38 52.20 12.01 46.17
N GLN A 39 52.31 13.14 45.47
CA GLN A 39 53.58 13.84 45.25
C GLN A 39 54.18 14.33 46.57
N LEU A 40 53.39 14.99 47.42
CA LEU A 40 53.84 15.45 48.74
C LEU A 40 54.37 14.30 49.62
N LEU A 41 53.72 13.13 49.57
CA LEU A 41 54.20 11.90 50.23
C LEU A 41 55.56 11.43 49.70
N GLY A 42 55.82 11.62 48.41
CA GLY A 42 57.12 11.38 47.78
C GLY A 42 58.19 12.31 48.32
N ASP A 43 57.91 13.61 48.37
CA ASP A 43 58.83 14.63 48.88
C ASP A 43 59.18 14.39 50.36
N LEU A 44 58.18 14.11 51.20
CA LEU A 44 58.37 13.74 52.60
C LEU A 44 59.21 12.47 52.76
N THR A 45 59.08 11.50 51.86
CA THR A 45 59.89 10.27 51.89
C THR A 45 61.35 10.58 51.61
N LEU A 46 61.61 11.41 50.60
CA LEU A 46 62.96 11.87 50.28
C LEU A 46 63.57 12.65 51.45
N GLU A 47 62.82 13.56 52.09
CA GLU A 47 63.31 14.33 53.25
C GLU A 47 63.68 13.42 54.42
N VAL A 48 62.86 12.40 54.72
CA VAL A 48 63.15 11.40 55.76
C VAL A 48 64.42 10.61 55.45
N ASP A 49 64.64 10.23 54.19
CA ASP A 49 65.80 9.45 53.78
C ASP A 49 67.09 10.30 53.74
N CYS A 50 67.02 11.57 53.31
CA CYS A 50 68.13 12.53 53.45
C CYS A 50 68.51 12.73 54.92
N LEU A 51 67.50 12.97 55.77
CA LEU A 51 67.73 13.10 57.20
C LEU A 51 68.43 11.85 57.76
N LYS A 52 68.06 10.63 57.36
CA LYS A 52 68.75 9.40 57.81
C LYS A 52 70.22 9.34 57.38
N ALA A 53 70.55 9.83 56.19
CA ALA A 53 71.90 9.77 55.63
C ALA A 53 72.87 10.78 56.30
N ASP A 54 72.38 11.94 56.75
CA ASP A 54 73.23 13.10 57.04
C ASP A 54 73.86 13.23 58.45
N SER A 55 73.48 12.48 59.51
CA SER A 55 74.07 12.79 60.86
C SER A 55 73.85 11.80 62.02
N ALA A 56 74.85 11.78 62.92
CA ALA A 56 74.82 11.20 64.27
C ALA A 56 73.71 11.88 65.13
N PRO A 57 72.87 11.11 65.83
CA PRO A 57 71.56 11.57 66.28
C PRO A 57 71.66 12.47 67.53
N ASN A 58 71.56 13.78 67.34
CA ASN A 58 71.09 14.70 68.38
C ASN A 58 69.57 14.53 68.58
N SER A 59 69.10 14.64 69.83
CA SER A 59 67.73 14.27 70.24
C SER A 59 66.62 14.98 69.46
N ALA A 60 66.82 16.25 69.12
CA ALA A 60 65.88 17.05 68.33
C ALA A 60 65.66 16.49 66.91
N THR A 61 66.73 16.03 66.25
CA THR A 61 66.66 15.47 64.89
C THR A 61 65.96 14.12 64.89
N ARG A 62 66.15 13.32 65.95
CA ARG A 62 65.41 12.06 66.14
C ARG A 62 63.91 12.31 66.32
N GLN A 63 63.54 13.28 67.16
CA GLN A 63 62.14 13.65 67.38
C GLN A 63 61.48 14.19 66.10
N ARG A 64 62.19 15.01 65.30
CA ARG A 64 61.70 15.46 63.99
C ARG A 64 61.49 14.30 63.02
N ARG A 65 62.41 13.33 62.95
CA ARG A 65 62.24 12.14 62.10
C ARG A 65 61.03 11.29 62.53
N GLU A 66 60.85 11.07 63.82
CA GLU A 66 59.70 10.32 64.35
C GLU A 66 58.36 11.02 64.03
N ALA A 67 58.31 12.36 64.15
CA ALA A 67 57.13 13.14 63.78
C ALA A 67 56.82 13.06 62.27
N LEU A 68 57.84 13.19 61.41
CA LEU A 68 57.67 13.06 59.95
C LEU A 68 57.24 11.65 59.53
N GLN A 69 57.74 10.60 60.20
CA GLN A 69 57.32 9.22 59.94
C GLN A 69 55.86 8.99 60.34
N ALA A 70 55.41 9.55 61.47
CA ALA A 70 54.02 9.47 61.88
C ALA A 70 53.08 10.18 60.88
N GLU A 71 53.45 11.38 60.41
CA GLU A 71 52.68 12.09 59.38
C GLU A 71 52.68 11.35 58.03
N LYS A 72 53.82 10.77 57.61
CA LYS A 72 53.88 9.93 56.41
C LYS A 72 52.90 8.75 56.48
N LEU A 73 52.85 8.06 57.63
CA LEU A 73 51.92 6.95 57.84
C LEU A 73 50.46 7.41 57.76
N LYS A 74 50.12 8.51 58.45
CA LYS A 74 48.76 9.10 58.40
C LYS A 74 48.36 9.47 56.97
N MET A 75 49.24 10.17 56.24
CA MET A 75 48.99 10.57 54.86
C MET A 75 48.88 9.36 53.94
N SER A 76 49.70 8.33 54.12
CA SER A 76 49.62 7.09 53.33
C SER A 76 48.28 6.37 53.54
N HIS A 77 47.82 6.27 54.79
CA HIS A 77 46.50 5.73 55.09
C HIS A 77 45.37 6.57 54.48
N HIS A 78 45.47 7.91 54.58
CA HIS A 78 44.49 8.81 53.99
C HIS A 78 44.42 8.67 52.47
N THR A 79 45.56 8.67 51.77
CA THR A 79 45.63 8.47 50.32
C THR A 79 45.08 7.11 49.90
N ARG A 80 45.36 6.04 50.66
CA ARG A 80 44.80 4.72 50.38
C ARG A 80 43.27 4.73 50.50
N HIS A 81 42.74 5.28 51.60
CA HIS A 81 41.30 5.39 51.79
C HIS A 81 40.64 6.24 50.71
N GLN A 82 41.26 7.36 50.31
CA GLN A 82 40.76 8.18 49.20
C GLN A 82 40.77 7.43 47.85
N ARG A 83 41.80 6.63 47.56
CA ARG A 83 41.84 5.79 46.34
C ARG A 83 40.70 4.78 46.32
N GLU A 84 40.47 4.11 47.44
CA GLU A 84 39.38 3.13 47.58
C GLU A 84 38.00 3.82 47.40
N ALA A 85 37.81 5.02 47.97
CA ALA A 85 36.59 5.80 47.79
C ALA A 85 36.38 6.26 46.33
N ILE A 86 37.43 6.74 45.66
CA ILE A 86 37.40 7.13 44.23
C ILE A 86 37.07 5.93 43.34
N ALA A 87 37.66 4.77 43.63
CA ALA A 87 37.37 3.53 42.88
C ALA A 87 35.90 3.11 43.06
N ALA A 88 35.37 3.21 44.28
CA ALA A 88 33.97 2.89 44.56
C ALA A 88 33.00 3.85 43.85
N THR A 89 33.28 5.16 43.83
CA THR A 89 32.44 6.13 43.11
C THR A 89 32.53 5.95 41.60
N ALA A 90 33.71 5.65 41.05
CA ALA A 90 33.87 5.33 39.63
C ALA A 90 33.07 4.09 39.21
N ALA A 91 33.13 3.02 40.00
CA ALA A 91 32.33 1.81 39.77
C ALA A 91 30.83 2.10 39.84
N HIS A 92 30.39 2.93 40.79
CA HIS A 92 28.99 3.34 40.87
C HIS A 92 28.54 4.14 39.65
N ILE A 93 29.35 5.09 39.17
CA ILE A 93 29.06 5.86 37.95
C ILE A 93 28.96 4.92 36.74
N GLN A 94 29.85 3.93 36.61
CA GLN A 94 29.77 2.94 35.53
C GLN A 94 28.49 2.11 35.62
N HIS A 95 28.15 1.64 36.81
CA HIS A 95 26.91 0.90 37.05
C HIS A 95 25.65 1.71 36.70
N LEU A 96 25.65 3.04 36.92
CA LEU A 96 24.54 3.90 36.51
C LEU A 96 24.50 4.16 34.98
N LYS A 97 25.65 4.14 34.31
CA LYS A 97 25.75 4.39 32.86
C LYS A 97 25.29 3.19 32.03
N GLU A 98 25.61 1.98 32.44
CA GLU A 98 25.38 0.76 31.65
C GLU A 98 23.89 0.46 31.35
N PRO A 99 22.93 0.59 32.29
CA PRO A 99 21.51 0.42 31.98
C PRO A 99 21.03 1.44 30.95
N ARG A 100 21.56 2.67 31.00
CA ARG A 100 21.18 3.74 30.08
C ARG A 100 21.68 3.46 28.67
N THR A 101 22.92 3.02 28.50
CA THR A 101 23.45 2.67 27.17
C THR A 101 22.64 1.54 26.53
N ARG A 102 22.31 0.50 27.30
CA ARG A 102 21.45 -0.60 26.85
C ARG A 102 20.04 -0.12 26.46
N LEU A 103 19.45 0.80 27.24
CA LEU A 103 18.14 1.38 26.91
C LEU A 103 18.20 2.25 25.65
N THR A 104 19.26 3.04 25.45
CA THR A 104 19.42 3.85 24.23
C THR A 104 19.57 2.98 22.99
N GLU A 105 20.36 1.91 23.06
CA GLU A 105 20.52 0.94 21.98
C GLU A 105 19.18 0.28 21.62
N ARG A 106 18.42 -0.14 22.64
CA ARG A 106 17.08 -0.72 22.44
C ARG A 106 16.10 0.28 21.82
N ALA A 107 16.13 1.53 22.27
CA ALA A 107 15.27 2.57 21.71
C ALA A 107 15.59 2.85 20.24
N ASP A 108 16.86 2.85 19.86
CA ASP A 108 17.29 3.06 18.48
C ASP A 108 16.96 1.86 17.57
N ALA A 109 17.07 0.63 18.09
CA ALA A 109 16.58 -0.57 17.40
C ALA A 109 15.06 -0.48 17.14
N LEU A 110 14.26 -0.15 18.15
CA LEU A 110 12.81 0.02 18.00
C LEU A 110 12.45 1.13 17.00
N LYS A 111 13.19 2.24 16.95
CA LYS A 111 12.99 3.28 15.93
C LYS A 111 13.25 2.76 14.52
N ALA A 112 14.26 1.90 14.34
CA ALA A 112 14.55 1.28 13.05
C ALA A 112 13.42 0.33 12.63
N ASP A 113 12.91 -0.47 13.57
CA ASP A 113 11.79 -1.38 13.33
C ASP A 113 10.52 -0.62 12.93
N VAL A 114 10.17 0.45 13.65
CA VAL A 114 9.02 1.31 13.31
C VAL A 114 9.15 1.91 11.91
N LYS A 115 10.36 2.36 11.52
CA LYS A 115 10.61 2.88 10.17
C LYS A 115 10.39 1.80 9.11
N THR A 116 10.84 0.58 9.36
CA THR A 116 10.65 -0.57 8.47
C THR A 116 9.17 -0.94 8.37
N LEU A 117 8.47 -1.01 9.49
CA LEU A 117 7.04 -1.31 9.54
C LEU A 117 6.22 -0.27 8.77
N ARG A 118 6.56 1.01 8.92
CA ARG A 118 5.91 2.11 8.17
C ARG A 118 6.11 1.97 6.66
N ARG A 119 7.31 1.57 6.21
CA ARG A 119 7.58 1.31 4.79
C ARG A 119 6.74 0.13 4.28
N GLN A 120 6.69 -0.97 5.03
CA GLN A 120 5.89 -2.14 4.67
C GLN A 120 4.40 -1.81 4.60
N TYR A 121 3.88 -1.03 5.56
CA TYR A 121 2.51 -0.55 5.54
C TYR A 121 2.23 0.28 4.28
N GLY A 122 3.12 1.23 3.92
CA GLY A 122 2.97 2.02 2.70
C GLY A 122 2.95 1.18 1.43
N LEU A 123 3.81 0.16 1.35
CA LEU A 123 3.82 -0.79 0.22
C LEU A 123 2.52 -1.60 0.15
N ARG A 124 2.05 -2.15 1.28
CA ARG A 124 0.80 -2.92 1.35
C ARG A 124 -0.42 -2.06 1.00
N ALA A 125 -0.46 -0.82 1.50
CA ALA A 125 -1.53 0.12 1.16
C ALA A 125 -1.56 0.41 -0.35
N ALA A 126 -0.40 0.65 -0.98
CA ALA A 126 -0.31 0.82 -2.42
C ALA A 126 -0.78 -0.42 -3.20
N GLN A 127 -0.43 -1.62 -2.73
CA GLN A 127 -0.91 -2.88 -3.32
C GLN A 127 -2.44 -3.01 -3.23
N VAL A 128 -3.03 -2.70 -2.08
CA VAL A 128 -4.50 -2.71 -1.92
C VAL A 128 -5.16 -1.70 -2.87
N HIS A 129 -4.63 -0.48 -2.98
CA HIS A 129 -5.15 0.51 -3.94
C HIS A 129 -5.05 0.01 -5.39
N ALA A 130 -3.95 -0.63 -5.76
CA ALA A 130 -3.79 -1.22 -7.08
C ALA A 130 -4.82 -2.34 -7.33
N PHE A 131 -5.06 -3.22 -6.34
CA PHE A 131 -6.09 -4.27 -6.44
C PHE A 131 -7.49 -3.68 -6.58
N ILE A 132 -7.83 -2.65 -5.80
CA ILE A 132 -9.13 -1.97 -5.92
C ILE A 132 -9.29 -1.36 -7.32
N ALA A 133 -8.26 -0.69 -7.85
CA ALA A 133 -8.29 -0.12 -9.19
C ALA A 133 -8.48 -1.21 -10.26
N GLN A 134 -7.75 -2.32 -10.16
CA GLN A 134 -7.89 -3.47 -11.05
C GLN A 134 -9.27 -4.12 -10.98
N PHE A 135 -9.93 -4.09 -9.82
CA PHE A 135 -11.27 -4.65 -9.64
C PHE A 135 -12.38 -3.72 -10.17
N LEU A 136 -12.22 -2.40 -10.05
CA LEU A 136 -13.20 -1.42 -10.52
C LEU A 136 -13.14 -1.18 -12.04
N GLN A 137 -11.95 -1.25 -12.64
CA GLN A 137 -11.77 -1.07 -14.08
C GLN A 137 -12.69 -1.97 -14.95
N PRO A 138 -12.78 -3.29 -14.73
CA PRO A 138 -13.68 -4.14 -15.51
C PRO A 138 -15.16 -3.86 -15.23
N GLN A 139 -15.55 -3.37 -14.05
CA GLN A 139 -16.94 -3.01 -13.78
C GLN A 139 -17.41 -1.85 -14.65
N ASN A 140 -16.57 -0.81 -14.79
CA ASN A 140 -16.85 0.30 -15.69
C ASN A 140 -16.98 -0.17 -17.15
N SER A 141 -16.18 -1.15 -17.57
CA SER A 141 -16.27 -1.74 -18.91
C SER A 141 -17.56 -2.55 -19.12
N LEU A 142 -18.01 -3.30 -18.11
CA LEU A 142 -19.25 -4.06 -18.16
C LEU A 142 -20.48 -3.13 -18.23
N GLU A 143 -20.44 -2.02 -17.49
CA GLU A 143 -21.53 -1.04 -17.50
C GLU A 143 -21.64 -0.36 -18.87
N ASN A 144 -20.51 0.00 -19.49
CA ASN A 144 -20.48 0.48 -20.88
C ASN A 144 -21.04 -0.55 -21.87
N LEU A 145 -20.66 -1.83 -21.74
CA LEU A 145 -21.19 -2.90 -22.60
C LEU A 145 -22.70 -3.09 -22.41
N ARG A 146 -23.22 -2.99 -21.19
CA ARG A 146 -24.66 -3.03 -20.91
C ARG A 146 -25.41 -1.89 -21.59
N CYS A 147 -24.88 -0.67 -21.50
CA CYS A 147 -25.44 0.50 -22.19
C CYS A 147 -25.45 0.32 -23.71
N GLN A 148 -24.36 -0.18 -24.30
CA GLN A 148 -24.30 -0.46 -25.74
C GLN A 148 -25.31 -1.53 -26.17
N LEU A 149 -25.47 -2.59 -25.36
CA LEU A 149 -26.43 -3.65 -25.63
C LEU A 149 -27.87 -3.14 -25.57
N ALA A 150 -28.21 -2.31 -24.59
CA ALA A 150 -29.52 -1.66 -24.50
C ALA A 150 -29.81 -0.77 -25.72
N GLN A 151 -28.84 0.03 -26.17
CA GLN A 151 -28.97 0.85 -27.37
C GLN A 151 -29.18 0.01 -28.63
N LEU A 152 -28.45 -1.11 -28.78
CA LEU A 152 -28.62 -2.02 -29.91
C LEU A 152 -30.00 -2.71 -29.89
N GLN A 153 -30.49 -3.10 -28.72
CA GLN A 153 -31.83 -3.66 -28.57
C GLN A 153 -32.91 -2.65 -28.96
N GLN A 154 -32.78 -1.40 -28.51
CA GLN A 154 -33.71 -0.33 -28.87
C GLN A 154 -33.69 -0.06 -30.39
N ARG A 155 -32.50 0.00 -31.01
CA ARG A 155 -32.38 0.13 -32.47
C ARG A 155 -32.99 -1.04 -33.23
N ARG A 156 -32.84 -2.27 -32.74
CA ARG A 156 -33.48 -3.44 -33.36
C ARG A 156 -35.00 -3.38 -33.23
N ALA A 157 -35.53 -2.94 -32.09
CA ALA A 157 -36.97 -2.76 -31.90
C ALA A 157 -37.53 -1.72 -32.88
N SER A 158 -36.90 -0.55 -32.99
CA SER A 158 -37.33 0.49 -33.93
C SER A 158 -37.21 0.06 -35.39
N GLN A 159 -36.17 -0.69 -35.75
CA GLN A 159 -36.05 -1.29 -37.09
C GLN A 159 -37.14 -2.34 -37.36
N ALA A 160 -37.48 -3.18 -36.38
CA ALA A 160 -38.56 -4.16 -36.51
C ALA A 160 -39.92 -3.47 -36.68
N GLU A 161 -40.20 -2.43 -35.89
CA GLU A 161 -41.38 -1.58 -36.04
C GLU A 161 -41.44 -0.94 -37.44
N GLY A 162 -40.35 -0.34 -37.89
CA GLY A 162 -40.22 0.22 -39.24
C GLY A 162 -40.49 -0.80 -40.33
N LEU A 163 -39.93 -2.00 -40.24
CA LEU A 163 -40.19 -3.09 -41.18
C LEU A 163 -41.65 -3.54 -41.16
N THR A 164 -42.29 -3.63 -39.98
CA THR A 164 -43.72 -3.97 -39.91
C THR A 164 -44.61 -2.89 -40.51
N ALA A 165 -44.27 -1.61 -40.32
CA ALA A 165 -44.98 -0.50 -40.95
C ALA A 165 -44.83 -0.53 -42.48
N SER A 166 -43.61 -0.74 -42.99
CA SER A 166 -43.37 -0.88 -44.44
C SER A 166 -44.10 -2.07 -45.04
N LYS A 167 -44.19 -3.20 -44.32
CA LYS A 167 -44.96 -4.37 -44.76
C LYS A 167 -46.46 -4.05 -44.89
N ARG A 168 -47.05 -3.39 -43.89
CA ARG A 168 -48.47 -2.97 -43.96
C ARG A 168 -48.73 -2.04 -45.13
N HIS A 169 -47.89 -1.03 -45.31
CA HIS A 169 -48.00 -0.10 -46.44
C HIS A 169 -47.93 -0.83 -47.80
N LEU A 170 -47.06 -1.84 -47.92
CA LEU A 170 -46.95 -2.63 -49.14
C LEU A 170 -48.18 -3.53 -49.35
N GLU A 171 -48.79 -4.05 -48.28
CA GLU A 171 -50.07 -4.77 -48.34
C GLU A 171 -51.23 -3.86 -48.74
N GLU A 172 -51.29 -2.64 -48.20
CA GLU A 172 -52.26 -1.60 -48.58
C GLU A 172 -52.14 -1.25 -50.07
N GLN A 173 -50.93 -0.98 -50.55
CA GLN A 173 -50.69 -0.72 -51.98
C GLN A 173 -51.07 -1.90 -52.88
N LYS A 174 -50.83 -3.14 -52.43
CA LYS A 174 -51.28 -4.33 -53.16
C LYS A 174 -52.80 -4.43 -53.21
N ALA A 175 -53.50 -4.09 -52.12
CA ALA A 175 -54.95 -4.06 -52.09
C ALA A 175 -55.53 -2.97 -53.00
N GLU A 176 -54.93 -1.78 -53.02
CA GLU A 176 -55.31 -0.68 -53.93
C GLU A 176 -55.11 -1.08 -55.40
N LEU A 177 -53.96 -1.66 -55.75
CA LEU A 177 -53.71 -2.18 -57.10
C LEU A 177 -54.71 -3.27 -57.50
N ALA A 178 -55.03 -4.19 -56.57
CA ALA A 178 -56.03 -5.23 -56.83
C ALA A 178 -57.43 -4.63 -57.05
N ALA A 179 -57.79 -3.58 -56.30
CA ALA A 179 -59.05 -2.86 -56.48
C ALA A 179 -59.11 -2.12 -57.82
N LEU A 180 -58.01 -1.46 -58.23
CA LEU A 180 -57.90 -0.81 -59.54
C LEU A 180 -58.03 -1.82 -60.68
N ILE A 181 -57.35 -2.97 -60.60
CA ILE A 181 -57.46 -4.05 -61.60
C ILE A 181 -58.89 -4.61 -61.65
N ALA A 182 -59.58 -4.72 -60.51
CA ALA A 182 -60.96 -5.17 -60.46
C ALA A 182 -61.93 -4.13 -61.08
N ALA A 183 -61.69 -2.84 -60.88
CA ALA A 183 -62.46 -1.76 -61.51
C ALA A 183 -62.27 -1.72 -63.02
N ASP A 184 -61.04 -1.89 -63.51
CA ASP A 184 -60.70 -1.93 -64.94
C ASP A 184 -61.37 -3.11 -65.67
N ARG A 185 -61.68 -4.20 -64.94
CA ARG A 185 -62.45 -5.35 -65.46
C ARG A 185 -63.96 -5.13 -65.48
N LEU A 186 -64.49 -4.18 -64.71
CA LEU A 186 -65.91 -3.82 -64.70
C LEU A 186 -66.25 -2.79 -65.79
N ASP A 187 -65.26 -2.03 -66.26
CA ASP A 187 -65.41 -1.04 -67.34
C ASP A 187 -65.08 -1.60 -68.74
N ALA A 188 -64.90 -2.93 -68.88
CA ALA A 188 -64.79 -3.56 -70.19
C ALA A 188 -66.18 -3.67 -70.85
N PRO A 189 -66.48 -2.93 -71.94
CA PRO A 189 -67.73 -3.09 -72.65
C PRO A 189 -67.78 -4.48 -73.29
N THR A 190 -68.83 -5.21 -72.96
CA THR A 190 -69.16 -6.46 -73.65
C THR A 190 -69.80 -6.11 -74.98
N ASP A 191 -69.04 -6.18 -76.08
CA ASP A 191 -69.61 -6.31 -77.42
C ASP A 191 -68.78 -7.32 -78.24
N PRO A 192 -69.39 -8.39 -78.78
CA PRO A 192 -68.71 -9.34 -79.65
C PRO A 192 -69.04 -9.04 -81.11
N ASN A 193 -68.06 -8.54 -81.88
CA ASN A 193 -67.76 -8.99 -83.25
C ASN A 193 -66.78 -8.08 -84.00
N GLY A 194 -65.70 -8.69 -84.49
CA GLY A 194 -65.38 -8.73 -85.92
C GLY A 194 -64.98 -7.45 -86.68
N ASN A 195 -63.70 -7.45 -87.05
CA ASN A 195 -63.08 -6.90 -88.28
C ASN A 195 -62.56 -5.45 -88.36
N ALA A 196 -61.24 -5.42 -88.66
CA ALA A 196 -60.46 -4.48 -89.50
C ALA A 196 -60.47 -2.97 -89.13
N THR A 197 -59.36 -2.24 -89.13
CA THR A 197 -58.41 -2.08 -90.23
C THR A 197 -57.18 -1.29 -89.76
N ALA A 198 -56.09 -1.43 -90.51
CA ALA A 198 -54.77 -0.82 -90.37
C ALA A 198 -54.72 0.72 -90.16
N GLY A 199 -53.62 1.16 -89.53
CA GLY A 199 -53.17 2.56 -89.52
C GLY A 199 -51.76 2.70 -88.96
N HIS A 200 -50.76 2.68 -89.86
CA HIS A 200 -49.36 3.02 -89.58
C HIS A 200 -49.18 4.50 -89.20
N GLY A 201 -48.27 4.78 -88.26
CA GLY A 201 -47.72 6.13 -88.06
C GLY A 201 -46.82 6.27 -86.82
N GLN A 202 -45.52 6.06 -87.00
CA GLN A 202 -44.43 6.57 -86.13
C GLN A 202 -43.65 7.64 -86.96
N PRO A 203 -42.71 8.47 -86.43
CA PRO A 203 -42.34 8.83 -85.05
C PRO A 203 -42.01 10.36 -84.88
N LEU A 204 -41.17 10.71 -83.87
CA LEU A 204 -40.56 11.99 -83.42
C LEU A 204 -41.36 12.74 -82.32
N GLY A 205 -40.81 13.14 -81.17
CA GLY A 205 -39.45 13.14 -80.65
C GLY A 205 -39.10 14.51 -80.06
N THR A 206 -38.98 14.64 -78.73
CA THR A 206 -38.17 15.65 -78.01
C THR A 206 -38.17 15.31 -76.51
N LYS A 207 -37.03 14.84 -75.97
CA LYS A 207 -36.07 15.60 -75.13
C LYS A 207 -36.67 16.17 -73.83
N GLY A 208 -36.23 15.60 -72.72
CA GLY A 208 -36.38 16.14 -71.37
C GLY A 208 -35.60 15.30 -70.36
N ASN A 209 -34.27 15.46 -70.34
CA ASN A 209 -33.42 15.05 -69.22
C ASN A 209 -33.69 15.97 -68.02
N GLN A 210 -33.81 15.42 -66.82
CA GLN A 210 -33.35 15.98 -65.53
C GLN A 210 -33.67 14.95 -64.44
N GLU A 211 -32.66 14.19 -64.02
CA GLU A 211 -31.85 14.46 -62.82
C GLU A 211 -32.56 14.07 -61.52
N ALA A 212 -32.28 12.82 -61.13
CA ALA A 212 -32.18 12.46 -59.74
C ALA A 212 -30.98 13.21 -59.11
N ALA A 213 -31.23 14.04 -58.10
CA ALA A 213 -30.37 14.24 -56.92
C ALA A 213 -30.77 15.51 -56.14
N ALA A 214 -31.17 15.32 -54.88
CA ALA A 214 -30.99 16.29 -53.80
C ALA A 214 -30.92 15.48 -52.49
N VAL A 215 -29.72 15.05 -52.10
CA VAL A 215 -28.87 15.72 -51.08
C VAL A 215 -29.48 15.66 -49.68
N SER A 216 -28.92 14.78 -48.85
CA SER A 216 -28.71 15.08 -47.44
C SER A 216 -27.24 14.78 -47.12
N ALA A 217 -26.51 15.87 -46.95
CA ALA A 217 -25.12 15.91 -46.58
C ALA A 217 -24.93 15.39 -45.14
N LEU A 218 -24.02 14.45 -44.98
CA LEU A 218 -23.32 14.21 -43.72
C LEU A 218 -21.89 14.74 -43.89
N ALA A 219 -21.62 15.88 -43.26
CA ALA A 219 -20.33 16.20 -42.67
C ALA A 219 -20.13 15.25 -41.45
N SER A 220 -18.96 14.88 -40.96
CA SER A 220 -17.58 15.36 -41.10
C SER A 220 -16.68 14.29 -40.45
N ASP A 221 -15.43 14.20 -40.92
CA ASP A 221 -14.21 13.73 -40.22
C ASP A 221 -14.15 12.30 -39.66
N GLY A 222 -13.11 11.50 -39.89
CA GLY A 222 -11.78 11.74 -40.40
C GLY A 222 -10.83 10.64 -39.88
N ASN A 223 -9.82 10.32 -40.69
CA ASN A 223 -8.67 9.40 -40.47
C ASN A 223 -8.97 7.90 -40.66
N GLY A 224 -8.35 7.16 -41.58
CA GLY A 224 -7.18 7.42 -42.42
C GLY A 224 -6.27 6.21 -42.37
N GLU A 225 -6.27 5.39 -43.43
CA GLU A 225 -5.06 4.69 -43.89
C GLU A 225 -5.27 4.19 -45.32
N ALA A 226 -4.43 4.73 -46.20
CA ALA A 226 -4.37 4.42 -47.61
C ALA A 226 -3.55 3.15 -47.82
N LEU A 227 -4.11 2.18 -48.54
CA LEU A 227 -3.33 1.22 -49.30
C LEU A 227 -3.78 1.26 -50.76
N ASN A 228 -2.77 1.42 -51.59
CA ASN A 228 -2.83 1.80 -52.98
C ASN A 228 -3.59 0.82 -53.86
N ALA A 229 -4.14 1.39 -54.93
CA ALA A 229 -4.63 0.75 -56.11
C ALA A 229 -3.61 -0.24 -56.69
N GLU A 230 -4.07 -1.44 -56.99
CA GLU A 230 -4.04 -2.06 -58.31
C GLU A 230 -4.80 -3.38 -58.19
N ASP A 231 -5.99 -3.48 -58.79
CA ASP A 231 -6.32 -4.67 -59.56
C ASP A 231 -7.52 -4.46 -60.47
N LYS A 232 -7.24 -4.74 -61.74
CA LYS A 232 -8.14 -4.75 -62.88
C LYS A 232 -9.24 -5.80 -62.73
N GLU A 233 -10.40 -5.46 -63.29
CA GLU A 233 -11.33 -6.37 -63.96
C GLU A 233 -11.31 -7.84 -63.50
N ARG A 234 -12.15 -8.17 -62.51
CA ARG A 234 -12.94 -9.40 -62.56
C ARG A 234 -14.34 -9.10 -62.05
N ALA A 235 -15.26 -8.88 -62.99
CA ALA A 235 -16.66 -9.17 -62.77
C ALA A 235 -16.75 -10.66 -62.44
N ALA A 236 -16.73 -11.00 -61.15
CA ALA A 236 -16.99 -12.34 -60.69
C ALA A 236 -18.43 -12.66 -61.08
N CYS A 237 -18.59 -13.53 -62.09
CA CYS A 237 -19.85 -14.25 -62.30
C CYS A 237 -20.25 -14.84 -60.94
N VAL A 238 -21.31 -14.30 -60.33
CA VAL A 238 -21.98 -14.94 -59.20
C VAL A 238 -22.50 -16.26 -59.76
N PRO A 239 -21.98 -17.42 -59.32
CA PRO A 239 -22.53 -18.69 -59.76
C PRO A 239 -23.98 -18.72 -59.28
N LEU A 240 -24.92 -18.90 -60.21
CA LEU A 240 -26.29 -19.28 -59.87
C LEU A 240 -26.22 -20.71 -59.32
N LEU A 241 -25.81 -20.82 -58.05
CA LEU A 241 -25.88 -22.05 -57.27
C LEU A 241 -27.34 -22.52 -57.27
N SER A 242 -27.54 -23.81 -57.54
CA SER A 242 -28.85 -24.46 -57.44
C SER A 242 -29.46 -24.20 -56.06
N GLU A 243 -30.79 -24.16 -55.93
CA GLU A 243 -31.43 -23.97 -54.62
C GLU A 243 -30.98 -25.03 -53.60
N GLU A 244 -30.64 -26.24 -54.07
CA GLU A 244 -30.09 -27.32 -53.25
C GLU A 244 -28.69 -26.99 -52.69
N ASP A 245 -27.85 -26.27 -53.45
CA ASP A 245 -26.52 -25.83 -53.01
C ASP A 245 -26.63 -24.68 -51.98
N ARG A 246 -27.62 -23.80 -52.14
CA ARG A 246 -27.89 -22.74 -51.15
C ARG A 246 -28.41 -23.30 -49.83
N LEU A 247 -29.27 -24.33 -49.89
CA LEU A 247 -29.78 -25.00 -48.69
C LEU A 247 -28.69 -25.80 -47.98
N SER A 248 -27.81 -26.48 -48.72
CA SER A 248 -26.70 -27.24 -48.15
C SER A 248 -25.65 -26.32 -47.51
N GLU A 249 -25.33 -25.18 -48.13
CA GLU A 249 -24.42 -24.19 -47.55
C GLU A 249 -25.02 -23.46 -46.34
N ALA A 250 -26.32 -23.13 -46.37
CA ALA A 250 -27.02 -22.57 -45.22
C ALA A 250 -27.03 -23.55 -44.02
N THR A 251 -27.19 -24.84 -44.29
CA THR A 251 -27.13 -25.89 -43.26
C THR A 251 -25.71 -26.03 -42.71
N ARG A 252 -24.68 -25.99 -43.57
CA ARG A 252 -23.27 -25.98 -43.15
C ARG A 252 -22.97 -24.79 -42.25
N ARG A 253 -23.34 -23.57 -42.65
CA ARG A 253 -23.12 -22.35 -41.85
C ARG A 253 -23.86 -22.39 -40.51
N ARG A 254 -25.08 -22.94 -40.46
CA ARG A 254 -25.80 -23.15 -39.18
C ARG A 254 -25.07 -24.15 -38.29
N SER A 255 -24.57 -25.25 -38.86
CA SER A 255 -23.82 -26.26 -38.10
C SER A 255 -22.50 -25.69 -37.53
N GLU A 256 -21.79 -24.88 -38.31
CA GLU A 256 -20.57 -24.18 -37.89
C GLU A 256 -20.87 -23.14 -36.80
N GLN A 257 -21.95 -22.37 -36.94
CA GLN A 257 -22.38 -21.42 -35.90
C GLN A 257 -22.80 -22.11 -34.60
N VAL A 258 -23.46 -23.26 -34.68
CA VAL A 258 -23.81 -24.06 -33.49
C VAL A 258 -22.57 -24.64 -32.83
N ALA A 259 -21.62 -25.13 -33.62
CA ALA A 259 -20.34 -25.61 -33.10
C ALA A 259 -19.56 -24.48 -32.41
N ALA A 260 -19.45 -23.31 -33.04
CA ALA A 260 -18.78 -22.14 -32.49
C ALA A 260 -19.45 -21.63 -31.19
N ARG A 261 -20.78 -21.65 -31.12
CA ARG A 261 -21.52 -21.32 -29.89
C ARG A 261 -21.25 -22.32 -28.78
N LYS A 262 -21.30 -23.63 -29.06
CA LYS A 262 -20.97 -24.67 -28.08
C LYS A 262 -19.54 -24.52 -27.55
N THR A 263 -18.57 -24.22 -28.43
CA THR A 263 -17.19 -23.99 -27.98
C THR A 263 -17.08 -22.75 -27.10
N ALA A 264 -17.75 -21.65 -27.46
CA ALA A 264 -17.77 -20.43 -26.64
C ALA A 264 -18.44 -20.66 -25.28
N GLU A 265 -19.54 -21.40 -25.23
CA GLU A 265 -20.22 -21.79 -23.98
C GLU A 265 -19.31 -22.64 -23.09
N THR A 266 -18.59 -23.61 -23.65
CA THR A 266 -17.63 -24.41 -22.87
C THR A 266 -16.45 -23.60 -22.35
N GLN A 267 -15.95 -22.63 -23.13
CA GLN A 267 -14.89 -21.72 -22.69
C GLN A 267 -15.39 -20.81 -21.57
N GLN A 268 -16.59 -20.25 -21.70
CA GLN A 268 -17.20 -19.41 -20.67
C GLN A 268 -17.43 -20.19 -19.37
N ALA A 269 -17.89 -21.44 -19.44
CA ALA A 269 -18.06 -22.29 -18.27
C ALA A 269 -16.72 -22.61 -17.59
N ALA A 270 -15.66 -22.87 -18.37
CA ALA A 270 -14.32 -23.11 -17.83
C ALA A 270 -13.72 -21.85 -17.16
N GLU A 271 -13.92 -20.67 -17.75
CA GLU A 271 -13.51 -19.41 -17.13
C GLU A 271 -14.28 -19.11 -15.85
N GLN A 272 -15.60 -19.37 -15.83
CA GLN A 272 -16.41 -19.22 -14.62
C GLN A 272 -15.93 -20.14 -13.49
N ALA A 273 -15.67 -21.42 -13.79
CA ALA A 273 -15.11 -22.35 -12.80
C ALA A 273 -13.77 -21.86 -12.25
N ARG A 274 -12.88 -21.37 -13.12
CA ARG A 274 -11.58 -20.81 -12.71
C ARG A 274 -11.72 -19.57 -11.82
N LEU A 275 -12.70 -18.70 -12.09
CA LEU A 275 -12.96 -17.52 -11.27
C LEU A 275 -13.56 -17.91 -9.91
N GLU A 276 -14.40 -18.94 -9.85
CA GLU A 276 -14.94 -19.46 -8.60
C GLU A 276 -13.84 -20.07 -7.74
N ASP A 277 -12.94 -20.87 -8.31
CA ASP A 277 -11.78 -21.41 -7.60
C ASP A 277 -10.90 -20.29 -7.04
N LEU A 278 -10.58 -19.29 -7.87
CA LEU A 278 -9.79 -18.13 -7.43
C LEU A 278 -10.49 -17.37 -6.30
N ARG A 279 -11.82 -17.23 -6.36
CA ARG A 279 -12.61 -16.56 -5.31
C ARG A 279 -12.56 -17.34 -4.00
N VAL A 280 -12.63 -18.68 -4.05
CA VAL A 280 -12.52 -19.54 -2.87
C VAL A 280 -11.12 -19.43 -2.25
N ASP A 281 -10.07 -19.48 -3.06
CA ASP A 281 -8.69 -19.31 -2.62
C ASP A 281 -8.44 -17.94 -1.98
N LEU A 282 -8.96 -16.87 -2.59
CA LEU A 282 -8.84 -15.52 -2.04
C LEU A 282 -9.55 -15.39 -0.69
N LYS A 283 -10.77 -15.94 -0.57
CA LYS A 283 -11.48 -15.97 0.72
C LYS A 283 -10.67 -16.72 1.79
N ARG A 284 -10.06 -17.84 1.42
CA ARG A 284 -9.22 -18.62 2.34
C ARG A 284 -7.99 -17.83 2.79
N GLN A 285 -7.31 -17.15 1.87
CA GLN A 285 -6.16 -16.28 2.21
C GLN A 285 -6.57 -15.12 3.11
N VAL A 286 -7.69 -14.46 2.84
CA VAL A 286 -8.20 -13.37 3.69
C VAL A 286 -8.49 -13.86 5.10
N LEU A 287 -9.12 -15.03 5.25
CA LEU A 287 -9.39 -15.62 6.56
C LEU A 287 -8.10 -15.96 7.33
N LEU A 288 -7.08 -16.49 6.64
CA LEU A 288 -5.76 -16.74 7.25
C LEU A 288 -5.11 -15.45 7.73
N LEU A 289 -5.14 -14.40 6.90
CA LEU A 289 -4.60 -13.09 7.28
C LEU A 289 -5.34 -12.48 8.48
N CYS A 290 -6.67 -12.62 8.54
CA CYS A 290 -7.44 -12.18 9.71
C CYS A 290 -6.99 -12.91 10.99
N GLN A 291 -6.80 -14.24 10.93
CA GLN A 291 -6.32 -15.02 12.08
C GLN A 291 -4.91 -14.61 12.51
N GLU A 292 -4.01 -14.33 11.56
CA GLU A 292 -2.65 -13.85 11.86
C GLU A 292 -2.67 -12.47 12.54
N ILE A 293 -3.53 -11.56 12.08
CA ILE A 293 -3.71 -10.22 12.69
C ILE A 293 -4.27 -10.35 14.10
N GLU A 294 -5.32 -11.14 14.30
CA GLU A 294 -5.90 -11.39 15.62
C GLU A 294 -4.87 -12.01 16.58
N GLY A 295 -4.03 -12.92 16.09
CA GLY A 295 -2.94 -13.51 16.85
C GLY A 295 -1.87 -12.49 17.24
N ALA A 296 -1.49 -11.59 16.33
CA ALA A 296 -0.54 -10.51 16.58
C ALA A 296 -1.09 -9.50 17.60
N ASP A 297 -2.35 -9.09 17.46
CA ASP A 297 -3.03 -8.17 18.39
C ASP A 297 -3.12 -8.78 19.79
N ALA A 298 -3.47 -10.07 19.90
CA ALA A 298 -3.49 -10.77 21.17
C ALA A 298 -2.10 -10.86 21.82
N ALA A 299 -1.04 -11.06 21.03
CA ALA A 299 0.34 -11.05 21.54
C ALA A 299 0.73 -9.65 22.06
N GLN A 300 0.42 -8.60 21.30
CA GLN A 300 0.68 -7.22 21.70
C GLN A 300 -0.06 -6.85 22.98
N GLN A 301 -1.33 -7.23 23.13
CA GLN A 301 -2.10 -6.99 24.35
C GLN A 301 -1.50 -7.71 25.57
N ARG A 302 -0.98 -8.94 25.39
CA ARG A 302 -0.28 -9.66 26.47
C ARG A 302 0.99 -8.94 26.90
N GLU A 303 1.78 -8.43 25.96
CA GLU A 303 2.99 -7.65 26.27
C GLU A 303 2.67 -6.33 26.97
N GLN A 304 1.66 -5.60 26.49
CA GLN A 304 1.20 -4.37 27.14
C GLN A 304 0.69 -4.63 28.56
N LYS A 305 -0.06 -5.72 28.76
CA LYS A 305 -0.51 -6.13 30.09
C LYS A 305 0.67 -6.53 30.98
N ALA A 306 1.65 -7.26 30.47
CA ALA A 306 2.86 -7.62 31.22
C ALA A 306 3.67 -6.37 31.61
N TYR A 307 3.79 -5.40 30.71
CA TYR A 307 4.43 -4.12 30.98
C TYR A 307 3.69 -3.33 32.06
N HIS A 308 2.36 -3.22 31.96
CA HIS A 308 1.55 -2.56 32.99
C HIS A 308 1.62 -3.27 34.34
N ASN A 309 1.61 -4.60 34.36
CA ASN A 309 1.80 -5.36 35.59
C ASN A 309 3.19 -5.09 36.19
N ALA A 310 4.26 -5.09 35.39
CA ALA A 310 5.61 -4.78 35.86
C ALA A 310 5.71 -3.35 36.42
N LEU A 311 5.05 -2.38 35.81
CA LEU A 311 4.95 -1.02 36.36
C LEU A 311 4.19 -0.98 37.68
N ASN A 312 3.06 -1.69 37.77
CA ASN A 312 2.26 -1.76 39.00
C ASN A 312 3.00 -2.50 40.12
N ASP A 313 3.75 -3.55 39.83
CA ASP A 313 4.59 -4.26 40.81
C ASP A 313 5.75 -3.37 41.27
N ALA A 314 6.35 -2.63 40.33
CA ALA A 314 7.39 -1.64 40.62
C ALA A 314 6.86 -0.41 41.38
N ALA A 315 5.57 -0.10 41.32
CA ALA A 315 4.90 1.01 42.04
C ALA A 315 4.31 0.59 43.40
N SER A 316 3.77 -0.63 43.51
CA SER A 316 3.16 -1.17 44.74
C SER A 316 4.17 -1.74 45.75
N GLY A 317 5.40 -2.04 45.34
CA GLY A 317 6.45 -2.55 46.23
C GLY A 317 6.27 -4.03 46.59
N ALA A 318 5.26 -4.69 46.00
CA ALA A 318 4.96 -6.10 46.21
C ALA A 318 5.97 -7.04 45.51
N GLY A 319 6.72 -6.55 44.51
CA GLY A 319 7.87 -7.24 43.95
C GLY A 319 9.10 -7.06 44.85
N GLY A 320 9.25 -7.94 45.85
CA GLY A 320 10.28 -7.89 46.90
C GLY A 320 11.75 -8.03 46.47
N GLY A 321 12.19 -7.32 45.44
CA GLY A 321 13.57 -7.40 44.92
C GLY A 321 14.24 -6.07 44.56
N VAL A 322 13.51 -4.96 44.46
CA VAL A 322 14.13 -3.65 44.23
C VAL A 322 14.13 -2.91 45.55
N LEU A 323 15.28 -2.92 46.24
CA LEU A 323 15.53 -2.13 47.44
C LEU A 323 15.20 -0.65 47.15
N ARG A 324 14.00 -0.23 47.52
CA ARG A 324 13.53 1.18 47.47
C ARG A 324 14.22 2.08 48.49
N GLN A 325 14.99 1.45 49.37
CA GLN A 325 15.72 2.09 50.43
C GLN A 325 17.15 2.36 49.97
N CYS A 326 17.61 3.59 50.19
CA CYS A 326 19.02 3.89 50.10
C CYS A 326 19.79 2.95 51.05
N GLN A 327 20.71 2.12 50.53
CA GLN A 327 21.49 1.18 51.33
C GLN A 327 22.30 1.84 52.46
N ARG A 328 22.47 3.16 52.41
CA ARG A 328 23.29 3.92 53.37
C ARG A 328 22.49 4.61 54.47
N CYS A 329 21.22 4.96 54.24
CA CYS A 329 20.40 5.65 55.23
C CYS A 329 19.01 5.03 55.44
N THR A 330 18.68 3.93 54.75
CA THR A 330 17.39 3.23 54.79
C THR A 330 16.16 4.08 54.43
N CYS A 331 16.34 5.35 54.05
CA CYS A 331 15.26 6.22 53.60
C CYS A 331 14.70 5.75 52.25
N ASP A 332 13.38 5.83 52.11
CA ASP A 332 12.69 5.58 50.85
C ASP A 332 13.02 6.72 49.86
N LEU A 333 13.53 6.37 48.68
CA LEU A 333 14.05 7.33 47.70
C LEU A 333 12.96 8.26 47.12
N PHE A 334 11.69 7.98 47.38
CA PHE A 334 10.54 8.68 46.79
C PHE A 334 9.56 9.31 47.79
N ASP A 335 9.84 9.27 49.10
CA ASP A 335 8.95 9.82 50.15
C ASP A 335 8.77 11.36 50.08
N GLY A 336 9.52 12.05 49.21
CA GLY A 336 9.45 13.49 49.01
C GLY A 336 8.75 13.95 47.71
N PHE A 337 8.11 13.06 46.97
CA PHE A 337 7.49 13.37 45.66
C PHE A 337 5.94 13.37 45.65
N VAL A 338 5.29 13.28 46.82
CA VAL A 338 3.84 13.48 46.98
C VAL A 338 3.54 14.93 47.35
#